data_AF-A0A6M1NC69-F1
#
_entry.id   AF-A0A6M1NC69-F1
#
_cell.length_a   1.000
_cell.length_b   1.000
_cell.length_c   1.000
_cell.angle_alpha   90.00
_cell.angle_beta   90.00
_cell.angle_gamma   90.00
#
_symmetry.space_group_name_H-M   'P 1'
#
loop_
_entity.id
_entity.type
_entity.pdbx_description
1 polymer ?
#
loop_
_entity_poly.entity_id
_entity_poly.type
_entity_poly.pdbx_seq_one_letter_code
_entity_poly.pdbx_strand_id
1 'polypeptide(L)'
;MEQLCKLTGIPELTLYWARHTFANTARNDCRMSKDDVALALNHVDEGNRTTDIYIAKDWKIVDDVQRKVIAQLKKVEIKVMKKIQVKNGIKSVAA
;
A
#
# COMPACT_ATOMS: atom_id res chain seq x y z
N MET A 1 15.65 1.33 -7.69
CA MET A 1 15.32 -0.11 -7.63
C MET A 1 16.53 -0.98 -7.44
N GLU A 2 17.62 -0.77 -8.19
CA GLU A 2 18.86 -1.56 -8.05
C GLU A 2 19.37 -1.70 -6.61
N GLN A 3 19.42 -0.59 -5.85
CA GLN A 3 19.82 -0.62 -4.44
C GLN A 3 18.88 -1.47 -3.58
N LEU A 4 17.56 -1.41 -3.83
CA LEU A 4 16.59 -2.24 -3.12
C LEU A 4 16.78 -3.72 -3.46
N CYS A 5 17.02 -4.07 -4.73
CA CYS A 5 17.34 -5.44 -5.13
C CYS A 5 18.59 -5.96 -4.40
N LYS A 6 19.64 -5.13 -4.27
CA LYS A 6 20.86 -5.48 -3.53
C LYS A 6 20.59 -5.68 -2.03
N LEU A 7 19.79 -4.81 -1.42
CA LEU A 7 19.46 -4.88 0.02
C LEU A 7 18.55 -6.06 0.37
N THR A 8 17.60 -6.40 -0.51
CA THR A 8 16.62 -7.47 -0.24
C THR A 8 17.04 -8.82 -0.80
N GLY A 9 17.98 -8.86 -1.75
CA GLY A 9 18.35 -10.06 -2.49
C GLY A 9 17.29 -10.51 -3.50
N ILE A 10 16.26 -9.68 -3.76
CA ILE A 10 15.19 -9.99 -4.71
C ILE A 10 15.61 -9.50 -6.10
N PRO A 11 15.86 -10.38 -7.07
CA PRO A 11 16.20 -9.98 -8.43
C PRO A 11 14.99 -9.32 -9.10
N GLU A 12 15.25 -8.44 -10.07
CA GLU A 12 14.23 -7.86 -10.95
C GLU A 12 13.06 -7.15 -10.24
N LEU A 13 13.30 -6.61 -9.03
CA LEU A 13 12.30 -5.80 -8.34
C LEU A 13 12.07 -4.49 -9.12
N THR A 14 10.82 -4.28 -9.54
CA THR A 14 10.40 -3.08 -10.29
C THR A 14 9.36 -2.27 -9.52
N LEU A 15 9.17 -1.01 -9.91
CA LEU A 15 8.06 -0.21 -9.40
C LEU A 15 6.69 -0.77 -9.81
N TYR A 16 6.63 -1.60 -10.86
CA TYR A 16 5.40 -2.28 -11.27
C TYR A 16 4.92 -3.25 -10.19
N TRP A 17 5.84 -4.03 -9.60
CA TRP A 17 5.52 -4.88 -8.45
C TRP A 17 5.06 -4.08 -7.24
N ALA A 18 5.65 -2.91 -6.99
CA ALA A 18 5.20 -2.02 -5.91
C ALA A 18 3.77 -1.51 -6.17
N ARG A 19 3.45 -1.10 -7.41
CA ARG A 19 2.10 -0.68 -7.81
C ARG A 19 1.07 -1.81 -7.66
N HIS A 20 1.42 -3.02 -8.09
CA HIS A 20 0.56 -4.20 -7.95
C HIS A 20 0.32 -4.57 -6.48
N THR A 21 1.37 -4.50 -5.66
CA THR A 21 1.27 -4.74 -4.22
C THR A 21 0.37 -3.70 -3.55
N PHE A 22 0.55 -2.41 -3.87
CA PHE A 22 -0.31 -1.34 -3.38
C PHE A 22 -1.79 -1.60 -3.72
N ALA A 23 -2.10 -1.91 -4.99
CA ALA A 23 -3.46 -2.16 -5.43
C ALA A 23 -4.11 -3.34 -4.69
N ASN A 24 -3.37 -4.44 -4.53
CA ASN A 24 -3.87 -5.62 -3.80
C ASN A 24 -4.09 -5.33 -2.32
N THR A 25 -3.16 -4.64 -1.66
CA THR A 25 -3.34 -4.27 -0.25
C THR A 25 -4.50 -3.31 -0.06
N ALA A 26 -4.65 -2.31 -0.93
CA ALA A 26 -5.76 -1.37 -0.87
C ALA A 26 -7.12 -2.08 -1.04
N ARG A 27 -7.23 -2.98 -2.02
CA ARG A 27 -8.47 -3.70 -2.28
C ARG A 27 -8.77 -4.79 -1.25
N ASN A 28 -7.81 -5.68 -1.00
CA ASN A 28 -8.06 -6.93 -0.29
C ASN A 28 -7.91 -6.77 1.22
N ASP A 29 -6.94 -5.98 1.67
CA ASP A 29 -6.67 -5.79 3.10
C ASP A 29 -7.39 -4.57 3.66
N CYS A 30 -7.48 -3.50 2.88
CA CYS A 30 -8.10 -2.24 3.31
C CYS A 30 -9.56 -2.09 2.89
N ARG A 31 -10.08 -3.03 2.09
CA ARG A 31 -11.47 -3.08 1.59
C ARG A 31 -11.91 -1.80 0.86
N MET A 32 -10.98 -1.17 0.14
CA MET A 32 -11.30 -0.04 -0.75
C MET A 32 -12.00 -0.53 -2.02
N SER A 33 -12.89 0.28 -2.56
CA SER A 33 -13.57 -0.05 -3.82
C SER A 33 -12.56 -0.11 -4.98
N LYS A 34 -12.92 -0.76 -6.09
CA LYS A 34 -12.03 -0.79 -7.26
C LYS A 34 -11.86 0.62 -7.84
N ASP A 35 -12.90 1.44 -7.77
CA ASP A 35 -12.91 2.79 -8.32
C ASP A 35 -12.03 3.73 -7.49
N ASP A 36 -12.08 3.64 -6.16
CA ASP A 36 -11.17 4.40 -5.28
C ASP A 36 -9.72 4.01 -5.50
N VAL A 37 -9.44 2.70 -5.68
CA VAL A 37 -8.09 2.21 -5.98
C VAL A 37 -7.63 2.68 -7.35
N ALA A 38 -8.51 2.66 -8.36
CA ALA A 38 -8.21 3.16 -9.70
C ALA A 38 -7.88 4.66 -9.67
N LEU A 39 -8.68 5.46 -8.95
CA LEU A 39 -8.45 6.88 -8.74
C LEU A 39 -7.11 7.13 -8.03
N ALA A 40 -6.81 6.38 -6.97
CA ALA A 40 -5.53 6.48 -6.25
C ALA A 40 -4.31 6.06 -7.10
N LEU A 41 -4.52 5.21 -8.11
CA LEU A 41 -3.52 4.83 -9.11
C LEU A 41 -3.45 5.80 -10.29
N ASN A 42 -4.27 6.86 -10.31
CA ASN A 42 -4.42 7.79 -11.42
C ASN A 42 -4.81 7.08 -12.73
N HIS A 43 -5.62 6.04 -12.64
CA HIS A 43 -6.25 5.43 -13.81
C HIS A 43 -7.40 6.31 -14.29
N VAL A 44 -7.47 6.52 -15.60
CA VAL A 44 -8.60 7.17 -16.25
C VAL A 44 -9.66 6.12 -16.50
N ASP A 45 -10.85 6.30 -15.92
CA ASP A 45 -12.02 5.52 -16.26
C ASP A 45 -12.77 6.19 -17.42
N GLU A 46 -13.12 5.42 -18.44
CA GLU A 46 -13.89 5.90 -19.59
C GLU A 46 -15.36 5.47 -19.55
N GLY A 47 -15.73 4.58 -18.63
CA GLY A 47 -17.07 3.98 -18.56
C GLY A 47 -18.13 4.88 -17.92
N ASN A 48 -17.74 5.84 -17.08
CA ASN A 48 -18.65 6.62 -16.23
C ASN A 48 -18.75 8.12 -16.57
N ARG A 49 -18.28 8.54 -17.76
CA ARG A 49 -18.17 9.96 -18.17
C ARG A 49 -19.44 10.80 -17.95
N THR A 50 -20.63 10.25 -18.22
CA THR A 50 -21.90 10.95 -18.04
C THR A 50 -22.23 11.17 -16.57
N THR A 51 -21.87 10.24 -15.70
CA THR A 51 -22.10 10.36 -14.26
C THR A 51 -21.09 11.32 -13.63
N ASP A 52 -19.84 11.31 -14.11
CA ASP A 52 -18.75 12.12 -13.59
C ASP A 52 -19.05 13.63 -13.64
N ILE A 53 -19.77 14.12 -14.65
CA ILE A 53 -20.14 15.56 -14.74
C ILE A 53 -21.11 16.02 -13.64
N TYR A 54 -21.80 15.08 -12.97
CA TYR A 54 -22.72 15.39 -11.87
C TYR A 54 -22.06 15.24 -10.49
N ILE A 55 -20.82 14.74 -10.42
CA ILE A 55 -20.13 14.45 -9.16
C ILE A 55 -18.96 15.42 -8.99
N ALA A 56 -18.97 16.15 -7.86
CA ALA A 56 -17.83 16.97 -7.50
C ALA A 56 -16.62 16.09 -7.13
N LYS A 57 -15.44 16.45 -7.64
CA LYS A 57 -14.22 15.70 -7.35
C LYS A 57 -13.80 15.85 -5.88
N ASP A 58 -13.71 14.74 -5.17
CA ASP A 58 -13.18 14.69 -3.80
C ASP A 58 -11.83 13.95 -3.75
N TRP A 59 -10.76 14.70 -3.50
CA TRP A 59 -9.41 14.14 -3.36
C TRP A 59 -9.17 13.44 -2.03
N LYS A 60 -10.04 13.65 -1.03
CA LYS A 60 -9.94 12.93 0.26
C LYS A 60 -10.12 11.43 0.09
N ILE A 61 -10.80 10.99 -0.96
CA ILE A 61 -10.91 9.58 -1.33
C ILE A 61 -9.51 8.97 -1.54
N VAL A 62 -8.62 9.67 -2.24
CA VAL A 62 -7.23 9.23 -2.44
C VAL A 62 -6.50 9.19 -1.11
N ASP A 63 -6.63 10.25 -0.29
CA ASP A 63 -6.00 10.30 1.04
C ASP A 63 -6.43 9.13 1.94
N ASP A 64 -7.71 8.75 1.88
CA ASP A 64 -8.26 7.64 2.66
C ASP A 64 -7.69 6.29 2.22
N VAL A 65 -7.55 6.06 0.90
CA VAL A 65 -6.85 4.88 0.38
C VAL A 65 -5.41 4.84 0.90
N GLN A 66 -4.67 5.94 0.75
CA GLN A 66 -3.26 6.02 1.16
C GLN A 66 -3.11 5.77 2.66
N ARG A 67 -3.93 6.43 3.49
CA ARG A 67 -3.90 6.31 4.95
C ARG A 67 -4.15 4.87 5.41
N LYS A 68 -5.14 4.19 4.82
CA LYS A 68 -5.44 2.79 5.16
C LYS A 68 -4.31 1.85 4.76
N VAL A 69 -3.73 2.01 3.57
CA VAL A 69 -2.60 1.19 3.11
C VAL A 69 -1.38 1.40 4.01
N ILE A 70 -1.02 2.65 4.31
CA ILE A 70 0.10 2.97 5.22
C ILE A 70 -0.13 2.35 6.60
N ALA A 71 -1.34 2.48 7.16
CA ALA A 71 -1.68 1.89 8.45
C ALA A 71 -1.55 0.35 8.42
N GLN A 72 -1.93 -0.30 7.31
CA GLN A 72 -1.78 -1.73 7.14
C GLN A 72 -0.31 -2.15 7.05
N LEU A 73 0.52 -1.43 6.29
CA LEU A 73 1.96 -1.69 6.19
C LEU A 73 2.68 -1.51 7.53
N LYS A 74 2.32 -0.48 8.32
CA LYS A 74 2.86 -0.29 9.68
C LYS A 74 2.58 -1.47 10.61
N LYS A 75 1.40 -2.10 10.50
CA LYS A 75 1.10 -3.32 11.28
C LYS A 75 2.02 -4.48 10.90
N VAL A 76 2.34 -4.61 9.62
CA VAL A 76 3.28 -5.65 9.12
C VAL A 76 4.69 -5.34 9.59
N GLU A 77 5.14 -4.09 9.47
CA GLU A 77 6.44 -3.62 9.94
C GLU A 77 6.67 -3.96 11.42
N ILE A 78 5.72 -3.63 12.30
CA ILE A 78 5.80 -3.96 13.73
C ILE A 78 5.95 -5.48 13.95
N LYS A 79 5.21 -6.30 13.20
CA LYS A 79 5.30 -7.77 13.31
C LYS A 79 6.67 -8.28 12.87
N VAL A 80 7.21 -7.74 11.78
CA VAL A 80 8.54 -8.11 11.27
C VAL A 80 9.63 -7.68 12.26
N MET A 81 9.57 -6.46 12.78
CA MET A 81 10.53 -5.95 13.77
C MET A 81 10.53 -6.80 15.05
N LYS A 82 9.35 -7.18 15.58
CA LYS A 82 9.26 -8.09 16.73
C LYS A 82 9.91 -9.45 16.45
N LYS A 83 9.69 -10.03 15.27
CA LYS A 83 10.33 -11.30 14.87
C LYS A 83 11.86 -11.19 14.81
N ILE A 84 12.37 -10.08 14.29
CA ILE A 84 13.82 -9.81 14.22
C ILE A 84 14.41 -9.67 15.64
N GLN A 85 13.74 -8.94 16.54
CA GLN A 85 14.19 -8.80 17.94
C GLN A 85 14.29 -10.16 18.65
N VAL A 86 13.27 -11.01 18.49
CA VAL A 86 13.26 -12.37 19.05
C VAL A 86 14.39 -13.21 18.45
N LYS A 87 14.59 -13.16 17.13
CA LYS A 87 15.65 -13.91 16.44
C LYS A 87 17.06 -13.49 16.90
N ASN A 88 17.25 -12.20 17.20
CA ASN A 88 18.53 -11.66 17.64
C ASN A 88 18.79 -11.86 19.15
N GLY A 89 17.94 -12.60 19.87
CA GLY A 89 18.15 -12.94 21.27
C GLY A 89 18.01 -11.76 22.25
N ILE A 90 17.48 -10.63 21.80
CA ILE A 90 17.26 -9.46 22.65
C ILE A 90 15.99 -9.72 23.48
N LYS A 91 16.17 -10.20 24.71
CA LYS A 91 15.12 -10.08 25.75
C LYS A 91 14.86 -8.59 25.93
N SER A 92 13.63 -8.14 25.72
CA SER A 92 13.24 -6.80 26.16
C SER A 92 13.52 -6.73 27.66
N VAL A 93 14.52 -5.94 28.06
CA VAL A 93 14.62 -5.47 29.45
C VAL A 93 13.42 -4.55 29.61
N ALA A 94 12.38 -5.08 30.25
CA ALA A 94 11.27 -4.29 30.74
C ALA A 94 11.80 -3.39 31.85
N ALA A 95 11.50 -2.10 31.75
CA ALA A 95 11.34 -1.17 32.85
C ALA A 95 10.22 -0.20 32.45
#